data_AF-A0A920GUC9-F1
#
_entry.id   AF-A0A920GUC9-F1
#
_cell.length_a   1.000
_cell.length_b   1.000
_cell.length_c   1.000
_cell.angle_alpha   90.00
_cell.angle_beta   90.00
_cell.angle_gamma   90.00
#
_symmetry.space_group_name_H-M   'P 1'
#
loop_
_entity.id
_entity.type
_entity.pdbx_description
1 polymer ?
#
loop_
_entity_poly.entity_id
_entity_poly.type
_entity_poly.pdbx_seq_one_letter_code
_entity_poly.pdbx_strand_id
1 'polypeptide(L)'
;MMKILLSNDDGFDAPGLKVLFESLQDIAEVFVVAPEVNKSGAGCSITTNKPMYSSVHDNGFVSVNGTPADCVYLGIHELAPWIPDILVSGINLGANMGEDLLYSGTVGAALEAKNLSYPSIAISAAAFHQPGSKDFMEPNLSYCCLCRQRPHSEL
;
A
#
# COMPACT_ATOMS: atom_id res chain seq x y z
N MET A 1 9.66 -3.41 -18.72
CA MET A 1 9.56 -3.93 -17.34
C MET A 1 8.18 -3.56 -16.83
N MET A 2 7.54 -4.39 -15.99
CA MET A 2 6.24 -4.03 -15.40
C MET A 2 6.40 -2.80 -14.50
N LYS A 3 5.40 -1.93 -14.50
CA LYS A 3 5.37 -0.65 -13.79
C LYS A 3 4.28 -0.64 -12.72
N ILE A 4 4.68 -0.53 -11.45
CA ILE A 4 3.77 -0.65 -10.30
C ILE A 4 3.67 0.67 -9.56
N LEU A 5 2.45 1.24 -9.51
CA LEU A 5 2.15 2.31 -8.57
C LEU A 5 1.81 1.68 -7.22
N LEU A 6 2.57 2.04 -6.18
CA LEU A 6 2.45 1.49 -4.84
C LEU A 6 1.92 2.55 -3.86
N SER A 7 0.98 2.16 -3.01
CA SER A 7 0.35 3.03 -2.00
C SER A 7 0.01 2.26 -0.71
N ASN A 8 -0.56 2.93 0.29
CA ASN A 8 -1.12 2.35 1.51
C ASN A 8 -2.05 3.36 2.21
N ASP A 9 -2.58 3.01 3.39
CA ASP A 9 -3.23 3.94 4.31
C ASP A 9 -2.48 4.18 5.63
N ASP A 10 -1.41 3.42 5.93
CA ASP A 10 -0.62 3.63 7.13
C ASP A 10 0.31 4.86 7.08
N GLY A 11 0.61 5.38 5.88
CA GLY A 11 1.48 6.53 5.64
C GLY A 11 2.75 6.18 4.86
N PHE A 12 3.40 7.20 4.28
CA PHE A 12 4.58 7.02 3.42
C PHE A 12 5.81 6.43 4.12
N ASP A 13 5.93 6.59 5.44
CA ASP A 13 7.02 6.09 6.26
C ASP A 13 6.70 4.75 6.94
N ALA A 14 5.54 4.15 6.63
CA ALA A 14 5.09 2.91 7.25
C ALA A 14 6.03 1.73 6.93
N PRO A 15 6.36 0.88 7.92
CA PRO A 15 7.20 -0.30 7.72
C PRO A 15 6.66 -1.27 6.66
N GLY A 16 5.34 -1.49 6.62
CA GLY A 16 4.68 -2.37 5.65
C GLY A 16 4.84 -1.91 4.20
N LEU A 17 4.79 -0.60 3.97
CA LEU A 17 4.99 -0.01 2.65
C LEU A 17 6.45 -0.18 2.19
N LYS A 18 7.40 0.08 3.09
CA LYS A 18 8.83 -0.07 2.82
C LYS A 18 9.19 -1.52 2.46
N VAL A 19 8.72 -2.49 3.24
CA VAL A 19 8.98 -3.92 3.00
C VAL A 19 8.37 -4.37 1.66
N LEU A 20 7.18 -3.87 1.32
CA LEU A 20 6.53 -4.19 0.05
C LEU A 20 7.27 -3.57 -1.14
N PHE A 21 7.66 -2.30 -1.04
CA PHE A 21 8.51 -1.63 -2.03
C PHE A 21 9.80 -2.41 -2.29
N GLU A 22 10.52 -2.76 -1.22
CA GLU A 22 11.78 -3.48 -1.30
C GLU A 22 11.64 -4.86 -1.95
N SER A 23 10.48 -5.50 -1.81
CA SER A 23 10.20 -6.81 -2.41
C SER A 23 9.78 -6.75 -3.88
N LEU A 24 9.14 -5.65 -4.30
CA LEU A 24 8.64 -5.47 -5.66
C LEU A 24 9.69 -4.91 -6.63
N GLN A 25 10.65 -4.10 -6.13
CA GLN A 25 11.69 -3.50 -6.97
C GLN A 25 12.60 -4.53 -7.66
N ASP A 26 12.68 -5.76 -7.15
CA ASP A 26 13.45 -6.86 -7.75
C ASP A 26 12.84 -7.36 -9.08
N ILE A 27 11.54 -7.12 -9.29
CA ILE A 27 10.78 -7.70 -10.41
C ILE A 27 10.05 -6.64 -11.27
N ALA A 28 9.95 -5.40 -10.79
CA ALA A 28 9.22 -4.31 -11.43
C ALA A 28 9.85 -2.94 -11.15
N GLU A 29 9.50 -1.96 -11.98
CA GLU A 29 9.76 -0.55 -11.71
C GLU A 29 8.65 -0.03 -10.79
N VAL A 30 8.99 0.41 -9.58
CA VAL A 30 8.00 0.77 -8.55
C VAL A 30 8.06 2.26 -8.25
N PHE A 31 6.90 2.92 -8.26
CA PHE A 31 6.74 4.31 -7.86
C PHE A 31 5.78 4.41 -6.68
N VAL A 32 6.17 5.12 -5.62
CA VAL A 32 5.41 5.14 -4.36
C VAL A 32 4.71 6.48 -4.17
N VAL A 33 3.39 6.45 -4.00
CA VAL A 33 2.57 7.60 -3.62
C VAL A 33 1.66 7.20 -2.46
N ALA A 34 1.87 7.78 -1.29
CA ALA A 34 1.16 7.42 -0.06
C ALA A 34 0.73 8.65 0.75
N PRO A 35 -0.20 8.50 1.71
CA PRO A 35 -0.56 9.60 2.60
C PRO A 35 0.64 10.11 3.42
N GLU A 36 0.67 11.41 3.72
CA GLU A 36 1.66 12.03 4.61
C GLU A 36 1.60 11.48 6.04
N VAL A 37 0.41 11.09 6.48
CA VAL A 37 0.15 10.54 7.82
C VAL A 37 -0.82 9.37 7.71
N ASN A 38 -0.91 8.54 8.75
CA ASN A 38 -1.88 7.46 8.81
C ASN A 38 -3.32 7.95 8.53
N LYS A 39 -4.02 7.19 7.69
CA LYS A 39 -5.41 7.38 7.22
C LYS A 39 -6.24 6.09 7.35
N SER A 40 -5.96 5.24 8.35
CA SER A 40 -6.78 4.07 8.61
C SER A 40 -8.25 4.47 8.80
N GLY A 41 -9.17 3.71 8.20
CA GLY A 41 -10.60 4.01 8.23
C GLY A 41 -11.08 5.03 7.18
N ALA A 42 -10.22 5.48 6.26
CA ALA A 42 -10.60 6.45 5.23
C ALA A 42 -11.58 5.90 4.17
N GLY A 43 -11.69 4.58 4.02
CA GLY A 43 -12.45 3.96 2.94
C GLY A 43 -12.05 4.51 1.57
N CYS A 44 -13.05 4.79 0.73
CA CYS A 44 -12.86 5.37 -0.61
C CYS A 44 -13.05 6.91 -0.65
N SER A 45 -12.82 7.62 0.46
CA SER A 45 -13.05 9.07 0.50
C SER A 45 -12.13 9.82 -0.46
N ILE A 46 -12.64 10.87 -1.12
CA ILE A 46 -11.86 11.78 -1.98
C ILE A 46 -11.89 13.20 -1.37
N THR A 47 -10.75 13.88 -1.37
CA THR A 47 -10.64 15.23 -0.83
C THR A 47 -11.16 16.26 -1.85
N THR A 48 -12.21 16.99 -1.47
CA THR A 48 -12.83 18.04 -2.32
C THR A 48 -12.93 19.42 -1.66
N ASN A 49 -12.60 19.51 -0.37
CA ASN A 49 -12.83 20.69 0.47
C ASN A 49 -11.55 21.46 0.84
N LYS A 50 -10.39 21.04 0.35
CA LYS A 50 -9.10 21.69 0.57
C LYS A 50 -8.15 21.40 -0.59
N PRO A 51 -7.14 22.26 -0.85
CA PRO A 51 -6.09 21.95 -1.82
C PRO A 51 -5.24 20.76 -1.36
N MET A 52 -4.74 20.00 -2.33
CA MET A 52 -3.79 18.91 -2.12
C MET A 52 -2.38 19.30 -2.51
N TYR A 53 -1.40 18.82 -1.75
CA TYR A 53 0.02 19.03 -1.94
C TYR A 53 0.73 17.68 -1.87
N SER A 54 1.78 17.54 -2.67
CA SER A 54 2.69 16.41 -2.64
C SER A 54 4.08 16.84 -2.18
N SER A 55 4.85 15.91 -1.64
CA SER A 55 6.24 16.11 -1.26
C SER A 55 7.07 14.88 -1.60
N VAL A 56 8.23 15.10 -2.21
CA VAL A 56 9.18 14.03 -2.55
C VAL A 56 10.19 13.91 -1.40
N HIS A 57 10.42 12.70 -0.94
CA HIS A 57 11.32 12.39 0.18
C HIS A 57 12.67 11.85 -0.32
N ASP A 58 13.66 11.79 0.57
CA ASP A 58 15.04 11.37 0.24
C ASP A 58 15.12 9.95 -0.33
N ASN A 59 14.19 9.06 0.03
CA ASN A 59 14.07 7.70 -0.49
C ASN A 59 13.33 7.63 -1.85
N GLY A 60 12.95 8.78 -2.42
CA GLY A 60 12.19 8.89 -3.66
C GLY A 60 10.68 8.68 -3.52
N PHE A 61 10.16 8.42 -2.31
CA PHE A 61 8.73 8.27 -2.11
C PHE A 61 8.02 9.61 -2.19
N VAL A 62 6.77 9.61 -2.62
CA VAL A 62 5.93 10.81 -2.65
C VAL A 62 4.84 10.70 -1.60
N SER A 63 4.78 11.67 -0.69
CA SER A 63 3.65 11.80 0.22
C SER A 63 2.62 12.79 -0.31
N VAL A 64 1.34 12.57 0.01
CA VAL A 64 0.24 13.51 -0.29
C VAL A 64 -0.51 13.83 1.00
N ASN A 65 -0.89 15.09 1.21
CA ASN A 65 -1.71 15.53 2.35
C ASN A 65 -3.21 15.14 2.22
N GLY A 66 -3.49 13.99 1.63
CA GLY A 66 -4.81 13.48 1.26
C GLY A 66 -5.10 12.10 1.82
N THR A 67 -6.07 11.43 1.20
CA THR A 67 -6.50 10.06 1.50
C THR A 67 -5.73 9.06 0.61
N PRO A 68 -5.82 7.75 0.87
CA PRO A 68 -5.22 6.74 0.00
C PRO A 68 -5.78 6.79 -1.43
N ALA A 69 -7.09 7.04 -1.60
CA ALA A 69 -7.70 7.19 -2.91
C ALA A 69 -7.17 8.44 -3.64
N ASP A 70 -6.99 9.57 -2.93
CA ASP A 70 -6.36 10.76 -3.51
C ASP A 70 -4.92 10.48 -3.98
N CYS A 71 -4.16 9.69 -3.22
CA CYS A 71 -2.79 9.29 -3.58
C CYS A 71 -2.78 8.48 -4.89
N VAL A 72 -3.73 7.56 -5.05
CA VAL A 72 -3.87 6.76 -6.28
C VAL A 72 -4.26 7.64 -7.46
N TYR A 73 -5.27 8.49 -7.28
CA TYR A 73 -5.75 9.39 -8.33
C TYR A 73 -4.63 10.31 -8.83
N LEU A 74 -3.95 11.02 -7.93
CA LEU A 74 -2.82 11.88 -8.27
C LEU A 74 -1.63 11.07 -8.80
N GLY A 75 -1.38 9.89 -8.25
CA GLY A 75 -0.35 8.96 -8.69
C GLY A 75 -0.49 8.62 -10.18
N ILE A 76 -1.69 8.23 -10.60
CA ILE A 76 -1.97 7.85 -11.99
C ILE A 76 -1.93 9.05 -12.94
N HIS A 77 -2.50 10.19 -12.52
CA HIS A 77 -2.75 11.31 -13.45
C HIS A 77 -1.63 12.34 -13.52
N GLU A 78 -0.87 12.55 -12.43
CA GLU A 78 0.02 13.72 -12.31
C GLU A 78 1.42 13.38 -11.78
N LEU A 79 1.54 12.43 -10.85
CA LEU A 79 2.76 12.24 -10.08
C LEU A 79 3.67 11.14 -10.64
N ALA A 80 3.11 10.02 -11.11
CA ALA A 80 3.93 8.95 -11.66
C ALA A 80 4.61 9.41 -12.96
N PRO A 81 5.92 9.14 -13.13
CA PRO A 81 6.64 9.52 -14.36
C PRO A 81 6.24 8.68 -15.58
N TRP A 82 5.34 7.73 -15.39
CA TRP A 82 4.83 6.83 -16.40
C TRP A 82 3.42 6.35 -16.05
N ILE A 83 2.75 5.75 -17.04
CA ILE A 83 1.46 5.11 -16.86
C ILE A 83 1.67 3.76 -16.15
N PRO A 84 1.05 3.53 -14.97
CA PRO A 84 1.17 2.26 -14.26
C PRO A 84 0.47 1.11 -14.99
N ASP A 85 1.06 -0.08 -14.91
CA ASP A 85 0.41 -1.31 -15.40
C ASP A 85 -0.56 -1.89 -14.35
N ILE A 86 -0.27 -1.67 -13.07
CA ILE A 86 -1.04 -2.17 -11.91
C ILE A 86 -0.83 -1.28 -10.69
N LEU A 87 -1.87 -1.16 -9.86
CA LEU A 87 -1.76 -0.62 -8.51
C LEU A 87 -1.58 -1.72 -7.47
N VAL A 88 -0.66 -1.54 -6.53
CA VAL A 88 -0.62 -2.35 -5.30
C VAL A 88 -0.80 -1.44 -4.09
N SER A 89 -1.64 -1.83 -3.14
CA SER A 89 -1.84 -1.12 -1.87
C SER A 89 -1.52 -2.03 -0.68
N GLY A 90 -0.73 -1.53 0.27
CA GLY A 90 -0.36 -2.24 1.50
C GLY A 90 1.14 -2.11 1.85
N ILE A 91 1.71 -3.02 2.65
CA ILE A 91 1.00 -4.06 3.42
C ILE A 91 0.36 -3.42 4.65
N ASN A 92 -0.97 -3.52 4.76
CA ASN A 92 -1.69 -3.02 5.93
C ASN A 92 -1.35 -3.84 7.19
N LEU A 93 -1.14 -3.15 8.31
CA LEU A 93 -1.03 -3.75 9.63
C LEU A 93 -2.41 -4.15 10.16
N GLY A 94 -2.78 -5.43 10.04
CA GLY A 94 -4.08 -5.94 10.44
C GLY A 94 -4.89 -6.45 9.24
N ALA A 95 -5.80 -7.38 9.49
CA ALA A 95 -6.64 -7.94 8.45
C ALA A 95 -7.70 -6.92 8.00
N ASN A 96 -8.05 -6.92 6.71
CA ASN A 96 -9.29 -6.33 6.23
C ASN A 96 -10.19 -7.46 5.74
N MET A 97 -11.19 -7.84 6.55
CA MET A 97 -12.08 -8.97 6.25
C MET A 97 -13.55 -8.58 6.52
N GLY A 98 -14.47 -9.06 5.69
CA GLY A 98 -15.90 -8.80 5.89
C GLY A 98 -16.23 -7.30 5.83
N GLU A 99 -16.82 -6.77 6.90
CA GLU A 99 -17.29 -5.38 6.97
C GLU A 99 -16.15 -4.36 6.99
N ASP A 100 -14.94 -4.75 7.40
CA ASP A 100 -13.75 -3.87 7.42
C ASP A 100 -13.43 -3.32 6.03
N LEU A 101 -13.79 -4.05 4.97
CA LEU A 101 -13.56 -3.65 3.58
C LEU A 101 -14.23 -2.32 3.24
N LEU A 102 -15.34 -1.98 3.90
CA LEU A 102 -16.07 -0.73 3.68
C LEU A 102 -15.31 0.50 4.17
N TYR A 103 -14.45 0.32 5.18
CA TYR A 103 -13.75 1.40 5.87
C TYR A 103 -12.24 1.39 5.59
N SER A 104 -11.70 0.29 5.07
CA SER A 104 -10.27 0.14 4.80
C SER A 104 -9.78 1.14 3.76
N GLY A 105 -8.78 1.95 4.13
CA GLY A 105 -8.09 2.84 3.19
C GLY A 105 -7.19 2.06 2.23
N THR A 106 -6.56 0.98 2.68
CA THR A 106 -5.79 0.06 1.83
C THR A 106 -6.66 -0.55 0.72
N VAL A 107 -7.88 -0.99 1.05
CA VAL A 107 -8.84 -1.47 0.04
C VAL A 107 -9.38 -0.32 -0.80
N GLY A 108 -9.65 0.84 -0.19
CA GLY A 108 -10.11 2.04 -0.88
C GLY A 108 -9.16 2.51 -1.99
N ALA A 109 -7.85 2.48 -1.74
CA ALA A 109 -6.84 2.76 -2.76
C ALA A 109 -6.94 1.79 -3.95
N ALA A 110 -7.03 0.48 -3.69
CA ALA A 110 -7.18 -0.51 -4.75
C ALA A 110 -8.49 -0.36 -5.54
N LEU A 111 -9.59 -0.04 -4.85
CA LEU A 111 -10.87 0.23 -5.49
C LEU A 111 -10.82 1.48 -6.37
N GLU A 112 -10.10 2.53 -5.96
CA GLU A 112 -9.94 3.74 -6.78
C GLU A 112 -9.22 3.45 -8.09
N ALA A 113 -8.10 2.72 -8.07
CA ALA A 113 -7.44 2.29 -9.30
C ALA A 113 -8.36 1.47 -10.21
N LYS A 114 -9.14 0.56 -9.61
CA LYS A 114 -10.13 -0.24 -10.34
C LYS A 114 -11.24 0.61 -10.95
N ASN A 115 -11.69 1.67 -10.28
CA ASN A 115 -12.66 2.62 -10.82
C ASN A 115 -12.08 3.42 -12.00
N LEU A 116 -10.78 3.70 -11.96
CA LEU A 116 -10.01 4.31 -13.04
C LEU A 116 -9.60 3.30 -14.14
N SER A 117 -10.13 2.06 -14.10
CA SER A 117 -9.86 0.98 -15.06
C SER A 117 -8.44 0.41 -15.05
N TYR A 118 -7.73 0.51 -13.92
CA TYR A 118 -6.43 -0.14 -13.71
C TYR A 118 -6.60 -1.43 -12.89
N PRO A 119 -5.88 -2.51 -13.24
CA PRO A 119 -5.75 -3.67 -12.36
C PRO A 119 -5.21 -3.22 -10.98
N SER A 120 -5.69 -3.85 -9.91
CA SER A 120 -5.24 -3.49 -8.57
C SER A 120 -5.27 -4.66 -7.58
N ILE A 121 -4.39 -4.60 -6.58
CA ILE A 121 -4.28 -5.56 -5.48
C ILE A 121 -4.19 -4.79 -4.16
N ALA A 122 -4.95 -5.21 -3.16
CA ALA A 122 -4.81 -4.77 -1.78
C ALA A 122 -4.22 -5.92 -0.94
N ILE A 123 -3.20 -5.64 -0.13
CA ILE A 123 -2.48 -6.63 0.67
C ILE A 123 -2.56 -6.22 2.14
N SER A 124 -3.10 -7.11 2.97
CA SER A 124 -3.24 -6.89 4.41
C SER A 124 -2.64 -8.08 5.15
N ALA A 125 -1.81 -7.80 6.16
CA ALA A 125 -1.22 -8.83 6.99
C ALA A 125 -2.08 -9.04 8.23
N ALA A 126 -2.67 -10.22 8.36
CA ALA A 126 -3.44 -10.55 9.55
C ALA A 126 -2.51 -10.65 10.77
N ALA A 127 -2.63 -9.68 11.68
CA ALA A 127 -1.91 -9.66 12.95
C ALA A 127 -2.71 -10.44 14.00
N PHE A 128 -2.55 -11.76 14.00
CA PHE A 128 -2.99 -12.62 15.11
C PHE A 128 -1.81 -12.93 16.03
N HIS A 129 -2.09 -13.43 17.23
CA HIS A 129 -1.09 -14.11 18.05
C HIS A 129 -0.49 -15.26 17.22
N GLN A 130 0.77 -15.12 16.79
CA GLN A 130 1.48 -16.14 16.01
C GLN A 130 2.76 -16.56 16.74
N PRO A 131 3.10 -17.87 16.78
CA PRO A 131 4.40 -18.30 17.28
C PRO A 131 5.53 -17.66 16.48
N GLY A 132 6.36 -16.82 17.13
CA GLY A 132 7.56 -16.21 16.52
C GLY A 132 7.48 -14.70 16.25
N SER A 133 6.38 -14.01 16.53
CA SER A 133 6.34 -12.54 16.51
C SER A 133 6.95 -11.95 17.81
N LYS A 134 7.71 -10.85 17.69
CA LYS A 134 8.09 -10.04 18.86
C LYS A 134 6.81 -9.41 19.42
N ASP A 135 6.65 -9.49 20.74
CA ASP A 135 5.52 -8.90 21.49
C ASP A 135 4.12 -9.37 21.07
N PHE A 136 4.03 -10.47 20.31
CA PHE A 136 2.81 -11.20 19.96
C PHE A 136 1.73 -10.43 19.15
N MET A 137 2.04 -9.24 18.63
CA MET A 137 1.06 -8.38 17.94
C MET A 137 1.52 -7.80 16.60
N GLU A 138 2.78 -8.01 16.20
CA GLU A 138 3.29 -7.54 14.90
C GLU A 138 3.35 -8.67 13.85
N PRO A 139 2.75 -8.50 12.66
CA PRO A 139 2.82 -9.49 11.60
C PRO A 139 4.20 -9.49 10.96
N ASN A 140 4.63 -10.66 10.48
CA ASN A 140 5.87 -10.80 9.72
C ASN A 140 5.67 -10.25 8.30
N LEU A 141 5.89 -8.94 8.13
CA LEU A 141 5.72 -8.22 6.86
C LEU A 141 6.55 -8.82 5.72
N SER A 142 7.77 -9.28 6.02
CA SER A 142 8.61 -9.95 5.03
C SER A 142 7.97 -11.24 4.54
N TYR A 143 7.30 -12.01 5.42
CA TYR A 143 6.58 -13.22 5.02
C TYR A 143 5.36 -12.91 4.14
N CYS A 144 4.66 -11.80 4.38
CA CYS A 144 3.56 -11.36 3.51
C CYS A 144 4.04 -11.03 2.09
N CYS A 145 5.27 -10.56 1.93
CA CYS A 145 5.90 -10.40 0.61
C CYS A 145 6.42 -11.71 0.02
N LEU A 146 6.74 -12.71 0.85
CA LEU A 146 7.32 -13.98 0.43
C LEU A 146 6.24 -14.99 0.02
N CYS A 147 5.87 -14.96 -1.25
CA CYS A 147 5.45 -16.18 -1.97
C CYS A 147 6.66 -17.09 -2.32
N ARG A 148 7.80 -16.98 -1.62
CA ARG A 148 8.89 -17.95 -1.74
C ARG A 148 8.59 -19.11 -0.79
N GLN A 149 8.31 -20.27 -1.38
CA GLN A 149 8.24 -21.55 -0.68
C GLN A 149 9.40 -21.64 0.32
N ARG A 150 9.11 -21.93 1.60
CA ARG A 150 10.16 -22.45 2.49
C ARG A 150 10.76 -23.68 1.80
N PRO A 151 12.09 -23.86 1.81
CA PRO A 151 12.64 -25.18 1.55
C PRO A 151 11.99 -26.16 2.52
N HIS A 152 11.48 -27.28 2.03
CA HIS A 152 10.85 -28.34 2.82
C HIS A 152 11.76 -28.95 3.92
N SER A 153 12.99 -28.47 4.06
CA SER A 153 14.00 -28.99 4.99
C SER A 153 13.99 -28.38 6.39
N GLU A 154 13.11 -27.42 6.70
CA GLU A 154 13.04 -26.76 8.02
C GLU A 154 11.67 -26.93 8.73
N LEU A 155 11.01 -28.06 8.52
CA LEU A 155 9.84 -28.51 9.31
C LEU A 155 10.13 -29.83 10.01
#